data_AF-A0AAF0PP70-F1
#
_entry.id   AF-A0AAF0PP70-F1
#
_cell.length_a   1.000
_cell.length_b   1.000
_cell.length_c   1.000
_cell.angle_alpha   90.00
_cell.angle_beta   90.00
_cell.angle_gamma   90.00
#
_symmetry.space_group_name_H-M   'P 1'
#
loop_
_entity.id
_entity.type
_entity.pdbx_description
1 polymer ?
#
loop_
_entity_poly.entity_id
_entity_poly.type
_entity_poly.pdbx_seq_one_letter_code
_entity_poly.pdbx_strand_id
1 'polypeptide(L)'
;MVKFWKPNKALIILQGKYAARKAMIIREFKEETRDRPYGHCLVAGVSKYPKKVIRKDSAKKQEKKYRVKAFIKLVNYNHIIPTRYTVDVDPKDVVNVDVLQARDKKLTDAKETKELGLRRGGRSTCSNSKRWKDWTFWWCKTMLITELINNVAKAHGGFSMFAGVDECTREDVSCNYLQGESKCALVYGQMNEPPGACARVGLTKLIVAEHFRDTEGQDVLLFIDNIFRFTQ
;
A
#
# COMPACT_ATOMS: atom_id res chain seq x y z
N MET A 1 -18.93 13.78 -8.98
CA MET A 1 -17.89 13.41 -7.99
C MET A 1 -17.81 11.90 -7.91
N VAL A 2 -16.72 11.27 -8.36
CA VAL A 2 -16.62 9.79 -8.45
C VAL A 2 -16.60 9.19 -7.04
N LYS A 3 -17.52 8.26 -6.74
CA LYS A 3 -17.59 7.61 -5.43
C LYS A 3 -16.36 6.73 -5.21
N PHE A 4 -15.42 7.20 -4.39
CA PHE A 4 -14.21 6.46 -4.04
C PHE A 4 -14.47 5.32 -3.06
N TRP A 5 -15.55 5.37 -2.28
CA TRP A 5 -15.89 4.35 -1.30
C TRP A 5 -16.64 3.22 -2.00
N LYS A 6 -15.93 2.12 -2.25
CA LYS A 6 -16.49 0.88 -2.79
C LYS A 6 -15.97 -0.27 -1.93
N PRO A 7 -16.74 -1.36 -1.76
CA PRO A 7 -16.22 -2.58 -1.15
C PRO A 7 -14.98 -3.06 -1.91
N ASN A 8 -14.11 -3.81 -1.24
CA ASN A 8 -12.90 -4.41 -1.80
C ASN A 8 -11.77 -3.41 -2.13
N LYS A 9 -11.93 -2.12 -1.82
CA LYS A 9 -10.82 -1.17 -1.91
C LYS A 9 -9.86 -1.30 -0.73
N ALA A 10 -8.58 -1.27 -1.05
CA ALA A 10 -7.51 -1.14 -0.07
C ALA A 10 -7.43 0.31 0.45
N LEU A 11 -7.08 0.42 1.72
CA LEU A 11 -7.01 1.69 2.42
C LEU A 11 -5.93 1.66 3.50
N ILE A 12 -5.49 2.84 3.90
CA ILE A 12 -4.58 3.04 5.03
C ILE A 12 -5.33 3.78 6.13
N ILE A 13 -5.24 3.27 7.35
CA ILE A 13 -5.82 3.92 8.52
C ILE A 13 -4.86 5.00 9.02
N LEU A 14 -5.36 6.22 9.24
CA LEU A 14 -4.55 7.35 9.69
C LEU A 14 -4.43 7.42 11.21
N GLN A 15 -5.51 7.12 11.93
CA GLN A 15 -5.61 7.41 13.36
C GLN A 15 -6.01 6.21 14.22
N GLY A 16 -5.61 6.27 15.50
CA GLY A 16 -5.89 5.28 16.53
C GLY A 16 -4.93 4.07 16.53
N LYS A 17 -5.29 3.02 17.28
CA LYS A 17 -4.44 1.82 17.50
C LYS A 17 -3.90 1.13 16.23
N TYR A 18 -4.62 1.27 15.12
CA TYR A 18 -4.25 0.66 13.84
C TYR A 18 -3.77 1.70 12.81
N ALA A 19 -3.31 2.87 13.26
CA ALA A 19 -2.67 3.86 12.40
C ALA A 19 -1.53 3.22 11.57
N ALA A 20 -1.38 3.68 10.34
CA ALA A 20 -0.46 3.18 9.31
C ALA A 20 -0.64 1.69 8.95
N ARG A 21 -1.73 1.04 9.36
CA ARG A 21 -2.07 -0.32 8.93
C ARG A 21 -2.90 -0.28 7.67
N LYS A 22 -2.66 -1.27 6.82
CA LYS A 22 -3.44 -1.52 5.62
C LYS A 22 -4.68 -2.30 5.99
N ALA A 23 -5.77 -1.90 5.38
CA ALA A 23 -7.05 -2.57 5.51
C ALA A 23 -7.79 -2.55 4.18
N MET A 24 -8.92 -3.24 4.15
CA MET A 24 -9.85 -3.32 3.04
C MET A 24 -11.24 -2.94 3.54
N ILE A 25 -12.01 -2.22 2.72
CA ILE A 25 -13.42 -1.96 2.98
C ILE A 25 -14.22 -3.24 2.75
N ILE A 26 -14.91 -3.72 3.79
CA ILE A 26 -15.84 -4.84 3.71
C ILE A 26 -17.24 -4.31 3.38
N ARG A 27 -17.71 -3.35 4.19
CA ARG A 27 -19.03 -2.72 4.06
C ARG A 27 -18.94 -1.23 4.31
N GLU A 28 -19.77 -0.48 3.58
CA GLU A 28 -19.92 0.96 3.73
C GLU A 28 -21.23 1.28 4.46
N PHE A 29 -21.18 2.27 5.36
CA PHE A 29 -22.36 2.82 6.02
C PHE A 29 -22.39 4.31 5.71
N LYS A 30 -23.25 4.66 4.74
CA LYS A 30 -23.45 6.05 4.30
C LYS A 30 -24.42 6.79 5.21
N GLU A 31 -25.36 6.06 5.79
CA GLU A 31 -26.37 6.60 6.69
C GLU A 31 -25.89 6.55 8.14
N GLU A 32 -26.25 7.60 8.87
CA GLU A 32 -26.01 7.71 10.29
C GLU A 32 -26.80 6.62 11.02
N THR A 33 -26.08 5.67 11.60
CA THR A 33 -26.68 4.71 12.52
C THR A 33 -26.91 5.40 13.86
N ARG A 34 -27.95 5.02 14.62
CA ARG A 34 -28.24 5.58 15.95
C ARG A 34 -27.01 5.61 16.87
N ASP A 35 -26.13 4.62 16.77
CA ASP A 35 -24.90 4.52 17.58
C ASP A 35 -23.77 5.45 17.12
N ARG A 36 -23.80 5.90 15.85
CA ARG A 36 -22.70 6.65 15.20
C ARG A 36 -23.28 7.65 14.19
N PRO A 37 -23.38 8.94 14.56
CA PRO A 37 -23.91 10.00 13.70
C PRO A 37 -22.88 10.50 12.68
N TYR A 38 -22.09 9.60 12.10
CA TYR A 38 -21.09 9.94 11.10
C TYR A 38 -20.90 8.80 10.10
N GLY A 39 -20.54 9.16 8.87
CA GLY A 39 -20.20 8.20 7.82
C GLY A 39 -19.03 7.32 8.25
N HIS A 40 -19.22 6.00 8.20
CA HIS A 40 -18.21 5.06 8.63
C HIS A 40 -18.21 3.81 7.76
N CYS A 41 -17.12 3.05 7.84
CA CYS A 41 -17.00 1.79 7.12
C CYS A 41 -16.46 0.69 8.03
N LEU A 42 -16.88 -0.53 7.70
CA LEU A 42 -16.35 -1.74 8.30
C LEU A 42 -15.11 -2.16 7.53
N VAL A 43 -13.98 -2.19 8.22
CA VAL A 43 -12.68 -2.53 7.62
C VAL A 43 -12.08 -3.77 8.24
N ALA A 44 -11.48 -4.60 7.40
CA ALA A 44 -10.62 -5.71 7.80
C ALA A 44 -9.19 -5.40 7.39
N GLY A 45 -8.24 -5.53 8.31
CA GLY A 45 -6.84 -5.22 8.02
C GLY A 45 -5.86 -6.12 8.72
N VAL A 46 -4.58 -5.91 8.41
CA VAL A 46 -3.48 -6.69 8.98
C VAL A 46 -2.84 -5.89 10.12
N SER A 47 -2.96 -6.40 11.35
CA SER A 47 -2.36 -5.81 12.55
C SER A 47 -0.90 -6.20 12.69
N LYS A 48 -0.61 -7.50 12.51
CA LYS A 48 0.77 -8.02 12.50
C LYS A 48 1.08 -8.57 11.13
N TYR A 49 2.03 -7.92 10.48
CA TYR A 49 2.56 -8.31 9.19
C TYR A 49 3.51 -9.50 9.30
N PRO A 50 3.58 -10.36 8.26
CA PRO A 50 4.62 -11.37 8.18
C PRO A 50 6.01 -10.72 8.14
N LYS A 51 6.98 -11.38 8.77
CA LYS A 51 8.38 -10.93 8.79
C LYS A 51 9.13 -11.55 7.61
N LYS A 52 10.18 -10.87 7.12
CA LYS A 52 11.07 -11.36 6.08
C LYS A 52 11.68 -12.71 6.46
N VAL A 53 11.45 -13.71 5.62
CA VAL A 53 12.04 -15.05 5.72
C VAL A 53 13.33 -15.10 4.89
N ILE A 54 14.39 -15.62 5.51
CA ILE A 54 15.71 -15.79 4.92
C ILE A 54 15.93 -17.29 4.73
N ARG A 55 16.64 -17.69 3.66
CA ARG A 55 16.92 -19.10 3.34
C ARG A 55 17.62 -19.85 4.48
N LYS A 56 18.38 -19.14 5.32
CA LYS A 56 19.09 -19.64 6.51
C LYS A 56 18.18 -19.90 7.72
N ASP A 57 16.91 -19.49 7.68
CA ASP A 57 16.00 -19.70 8.80
C ASP A 57 15.54 -21.16 8.88
N SER A 58 15.60 -21.75 10.09
CA SER A 58 15.02 -23.06 10.37
C SER A 58 13.50 -23.06 10.20
N ALA A 59 12.90 -24.22 9.89
CA ALA A 59 11.45 -24.34 9.67
C ALA A 59 10.60 -23.74 10.82
N LYS A 60 11.02 -23.96 12.09
CA LYS A 60 10.36 -23.38 13.28
C LYS A 60 10.40 -21.85 13.29
N LYS A 61 11.50 -21.26 12.83
CA LYS A 61 11.66 -19.80 12.74
C LYS A 61 10.89 -19.23 11.56
N GLN A 62 10.81 -19.97 10.45
CA GLN A 62 9.99 -19.62 9.30
C GLN A 62 8.50 -19.54 9.67
N GLU A 63 7.97 -20.55 10.38
CA GLU A 63 6.57 -20.55 10.83
C GLU A 63 6.25 -19.33 11.71
N LYS A 64 7.13 -19.00 12.67
CA LYS A 64 6.97 -17.81 13.52
C LYS A 64 6.97 -16.50 12.72
N LYS A 65 7.73 -16.43 11.62
CA LYS A 65 7.81 -15.27 10.74
C LYS A 65 6.59 -15.13 9.83
N TYR A 66 5.97 -16.24 9.41
CA TYR A 66 4.74 -16.23 8.61
C TYR A 66 3.48 -15.83 9.41
N ARG A 67 3.54 -15.76 10.75
CA ARG A 67 2.36 -15.45 11.58
C ARG A 67 1.80 -14.05 11.32
N VAL A 68 0.69 -14.02 10.60
CA VAL A 68 -0.15 -12.84 10.39
C VAL A 68 -1.21 -12.73 11.50
N LYS A 69 -1.56 -11.51 11.91
CA LYS A 69 -2.73 -11.23 12.77
C LYS A 69 -3.61 -10.21 12.07
N ALA A 70 -4.87 -10.55 11.82
CA ALA A 70 -5.87 -9.63 11.28
C ALA A 70 -6.60 -8.87 12.40
N PHE A 71 -7.26 -7.78 12.03
CA PHE A 71 -8.18 -7.04 12.88
C PHE A 71 -9.39 -6.61 12.05
N ILE A 72 -10.52 -6.45 12.74
CA ILE A 72 -11.76 -5.91 12.18
C ILE A 72 -12.14 -4.70 13.03
N LYS A 73 -12.50 -3.59 12.37
CA LYS A 73 -12.85 -2.35 13.05
C LYS A 73 -13.83 -1.52 12.21
N LEU A 74 -14.72 -0.79 12.88
CA LEU A 74 -15.48 0.30 12.28
C LEU A 74 -14.64 1.58 12.35
N VAL A 75 -14.42 2.22 11.21
CA VAL A 75 -13.55 3.38 11.07
C VAL A 75 -14.32 4.50 10.34
N ASN A 76 -14.21 5.72 10.86
CA ASN A 76 -14.74 6.93 10.22
C ASN A 76 -13.97 7.20 8.92
N TYR A 77 -14.65 7.65 7.86
CA TYR A 77 -14.03 8.03 6.59
C TYR A 77 -12.91 9.06 6.73
N ASN A 78 -13.00 10.00 7.68
CA ASN A 78 -11.96 11.00 7.93
C ASN A 78 -10.62 10.39 8.39
N HIS A 79 -10.66 9.18 8.95
CA HIS A 79 -9.47 8.51 9.48
C HIS A 79 -8.86 7.52 8.49
N ILE A 80 -9.20 7.64 7.21
CA ILE A 80 -8.83 6.70 6.16
C ILE A 80 -8.26 7.46 4.97
N ILE A 81 -7.15 6.97 4.44
CA ILE A 81 -6.71 7.30 3.08
C ILE A 81 -7.16 6.16 2.17
N PRO A 82 -8.11 6.39 1.24
CA PRO A 82 -8.42 5.42 0.20
C PRO A 82 -7.24 5.32 -0.75
N THR A 83 -6.91 4.10 -1.16
CA THR A 83 -5.87 3.88 -2.16
C THR A 83 -6.49 3.52 -3.51
N ARG A 84 -5.69 3.64 -4.57
CA ARG A 84 -6.01 3.12 -5.91
C ARG A 84 -6.31 1.62 -5.93
N TYR A 85 -5.70 0.83 -5.04
CA TYR A 85 -5.72 -0.62 -5.18
C TYR A 85 -7.05 -1.22 -4.76
N THR A 86 -7.54 -2.15 -5.57
CA THR A 86 -8.62 -3.06 -5.25
C THR A 86 -8.02 -4.42 -4.90
N VAL A 87 -8.65 -5.11 -3.96
CA VAL A 87 -8.24 -6.43 -3.51
C VAL A 87 -9.43 -7.36 -3.72
N ASP A 88 -9.26 -8.34 -4.59
CA ASP A 88 -10.34 -9.26 -5.00
C ASP A 88 -10.61 -10.32 -3.92
N VAL A 89 -11.16 -9.88 -2.80
CA VAL A 89 -11.65 -10.73 -1.71
C VAL A 89 -13.06 -10.25 -1.41
N ASP A 90 -14.02 -11.17 -1.36
CA ASP A 90 -15.40 -10.88 -0.97
C ASP A 90 -15.63 -11.36 0.47
N PRO A 91 -15.31 -10.53 1.49
CA PRO A 91 -15.54 -10.88 2.89
C PRO A 91 -16.98 -10.60 3.34
N LYS A 92 -17.91 -10.31 2.41
CA LYS A 92 -19.25 -9.84 2.71
C LYS A 92 -20.03 -10.83 3.57
N ASP A 93 -19.77 -12.11 3.44
CA ASP A 93 -20.50 -13.16 4.15
C ASP A 93 -19.93 -13.44 5.55
N VAL A 94 -18.69 -13.01 5.82
CA VAL A 94 -17.92 -13.42 7.00
C VAL A 94 -17.97 -12.35 8.10
N VAL A 95 -18.16 -11.08 7.75
CA VAL A 95 -18.07 -9.99 8.73
C VAL A 95 -19.34 -9.15 8.77
N ASN A 96 -20.08 -9.28 9.88
CA ASN A 96 -21.27 -8.48 10.21
C ASN A 96 -20.96 -7.46 11.32
N VAL A 97 -21.79 -6.40 11.41
CA VAL A 97 -21.63 -5.34 12.42
C VAL A 97 -21.91 -5.85 13.83
N ASP A 98 -22.88 -6.76 13.97
CA ASP A 98 -23.32 -7.31 15.27
C ASP A 98 -22.21 -8.09 15.98
N VAL A 99 -21.24 -8.61 15.21
CA VAL A 99 -20.09 -9.35 15.74
C VAL A 99 -19.12 -8.44 16.50
N LEU A 100 -19.16 -7.13 16.26
CA LEU A 100 -18.23 -6.19 16.89
C LEU A 100 -18.53 -5.91 18.37
N GLN A 101 -19.74 -6.22 18.84
CA GLN A 101 -20.16 -5.97 20.22
C GLN A 101 -19.54 -6.99 21.19
N ALA A 102 -19.36 -8.24 20.78
CA ALA A 102 -18.78 -9.29 21.61
C ALA A 102 -17.29 -9.51 21.31
N ARG A 103 -16.44 -9.55 22.35
CA ARG A 103 -14.99 -9.75 22.19
C ARG A 103 -14.63 -11.10 21.57
N ASP A 104 -15.35 -12.17 21.93
CA ASP A 104 -15.05 -13.53 21.46
C ASP A 104 -15.40 -13.71 19.99
N LYS A 105 -16.58 -13.23 19.58
CA LYS A 105 -17.02 -13.26 18.18
C LYS A 105 -16.10 -12.42 17.28
N LYS A 106 -15.63 -11.27 17.78
CA LYS A 106 -14.62 -10.47 17.07
C LYS A 106 -13.30 -11.23 16.87
N LEU A 107 -12.95 -12.13 17.79
CA LEU A 107 -11.72 -12.92 17.71
C LEU A 107 -11.85 -14.10 16.74
N THR A 108 -13.03 -14.71 16.65
CA THR A 108 -13.35 -15.76 15.64
C THR A 108 -13.33 -15.17 14.24
N ASP A 109 -14.02 -14.06 14.00
CA ASP A 109 -14.05 -13.44 12.67
C ASP A 109 -12.67 -12.93 12.24
N ALA A 110 -11.86 -12.44 13.19
CA ALA A 110 -10.49 -12.06 12.88
C ALA A 110 -9.60 -13.27 12.52
N LYS A 111 -9.89 -14.46 13.05
CA LYS A 111 -9.22 -15.71 12.64
C LYS A 111 -9.71 -16.15 11.26
N GLU A 112 -11.01 -16.10 11.00
CA GLU A 112 -11.60 -16.46 9.70
C GLU A 112 -11.16 -15.52 8.57
N THR A 113 -11.19 -14.21 8.82
CA THR A 113 -10.67 -13.19 7.89
C THR A 113 -9.18 -13.40 7.60
N LYS A 114 -8.42 -13.78 8.64
CA LYS A 114 -7.01 -14.15 8.47
C LYS A 114 -6.89 -15.39 7.57
N GLU A 115 -7.68 -16.42 7.80
CA GLU A 115 -7.66 -17.65 7.00
C GLU A 115 -8.06 -17.41 5.56
N LEU A 116 -9.06 -16.57 5.30
CA LEU A 116 -9.45 -16.16 3.94
C LEU A 116 -8.31 -15.41 3.23
N GLY A 117 -7.66 -14.48 3.92
CA GLY A 117 -6.49 -13.77 3.39
C GLY A 117 -5.30 -14.70 3.13
N LEU A 118 -5.09 -15.72 3.97
CA LEU A 118 -4.01 -16.71 3.82
C LEU A 118 -4.31 -17.78 2.77
N ARG A 119 -5.57 -18.22 2.62
CA ARG A 119 -6.00 -19.22 1.63
C ARG A 119 -5.73 -18.75 0.20
N ARG A 120 -6.02 -17.49 -0.10
CA ARG A 120 -5.64 -16.85 -1.37
C ARG A 120 -4.15 -16.51 -1.45
N GLY A 121 -3.51 -16.35 -0.30
CA GLY A 121 -2.08 -16.15 -0.19
C GLY A 121 -1.21 -17.36 -0.50
N GLY A 122 -1.77 -18.57 -0.49
CA GLY A 122 -1.10 -19.77 -0.96
C GLY A 122 -1.42 -21.01 -0.15
N ARG A 123 -2.33 -21.83 -0.69
CA ARG A 123 -2.08 -23.27 -0.84
C ARG A 123 -1.36 -23.47 -2.18
N SER A 124 -0.23 -22.79 -2.37
CA SER A 124 0.68 -23.04 -3.49
C SER A 124 1.79 -23.93 -2.97
N THR A 125 1.75 -25.19 -3.35
CA THR A 125 2.89 -26.09 -3.34
C THR A 125 4.09 -25.38 -3.97
N CYS A 126 5.09 -25.10 -3.14
CA CYS A 126 6.52 -25.10 -3.44
C CYS A 126 6.95 -24.77 -4.89
N SER A 127 6.78 -23.54 -5.37
CA SER A 127 7.62 -23.00 -6.48
C SER A 127 7.63 -21.47 -6.56
N ASN A 128 6.56 -20.79 -6.17
CA ASN A 128 6.49 -19.31 -6.22
C ASN A 128 6.59 -18.64 -4.84
N SER A 129 7.78 -18.72 -4.22
CA SER A 129 8.12 -18.03 -2.95
C SER A 129 8.32 -16.49 -3.05
N LYS A 130 7.82 -15.88 -4.13
CA LYS A 130 8.02 -14.46 -4.46
C LYS A 130 6.82 -13.58 -4.06
N ARG A 131 5.57 -13.99 -4.32
CA ARG A 131 4.37 -13.12 -4.29
C ARG A 131 3.98 -12.51 -2.93
N TRP A 132 4.42 -13.07 -1.80
CA TRP A 132 4.15 -12.54 -0.45
C TRP A 132 5.20 -11.56 0.08
N LYS A 133 6.41 -11.57 -0.52
CA LYS A 133 7.50 -10.68 -0.11
C LYS A 133 7.22 -9.22 -0.52
N ASP A 134 6.44 -9.02 -1.58
CA ASP A 134 6.22 -7.71 -2.19
C ASP A 134 5.10 -6.91 -1.51
N TRP A 135 4.19 -7.58 -0.79
CA TRP A 135 3.01 -6.93 -0.20
C TRP A 135 3.24 -6.21 1.13
N THR A 136 4.37 -6.42 1.80
CA THR A 136 4.38 -6.20 3.25
C THR A 136 5.30 -5.09 3.74
N PHE A 137 6.48 -4.95 3.14
CA PHE A 137 7.54 -4.12 3.75
C PHE A 137 7.84 -2.82 2.99
N TRP A 138 7.39 -2.73 1.74
CA TRP A 138 7.80 -1.69 0.80
C TRP A 138 6.62 -0.95 0.19
N TRP A 139 5.51 -0.85 0.93
CA TRP A 139 4.29 -0.26 0.38
C TRP A 139 3.81 0.96 1.15
N CYS A 140 3.91 1.08 2.48
CA CYS A 140 3.26 2.23 3.15
C CYS A 140 3.88 3.60 2.79
N LYS A 141 5.22 3.72 2.76
CA LYS A 141 5.88 5.00 2.41
C LYS A 141 5.67 5.32 0.92
N THR A 142 6.03 4.39 0.05
CA THR A 142 5.87 4.54 -1.40
C THR A 142 4.41 4.71 -1.79
N MET A 143 3.44 4.03 -1.18
CA MET A 143 2.00 4.27 -1.44
C MET A 143 1.57 5.68 -1.08
N LEU A 144 1.96 6.19 0.10
CA LEU A 144 1.60 7.54 0.52
C LEU A 144 2.19 8.57 -0.45
N ILE A 145 3.45 8.38 -0.84
CA ILE A 145 4.14 9.23 -1.81
C ILE A 145 3.46 9.13 -3.18
N THR A 146 3.24 7.95 -3.73
CA THR A 146 2.60 7.79 -5.05
C THR A 146 1.16 8.31 -5.06
N GLU A 147 0.41 8.16 -3.97
CA GLU A 147 -0.95 8.70 -3.88
C GLU A 147 -0.94 10.23 -3.72
N LEU A 148 0.01 10.79 -2.97
CA LEU A 148 0.24 12.24 -2.89
C LEU A 148 0.56 12.81 -4.28
N ILE A 149 1.51 12.20 -4.97
CA ILE A 149 1.96 12.60 -6.31
C ILE A 149 0.79 12.57 -7.29
N ASN A 150 -0.01 11.50 -7.27
CA ASN A 150 -1.20 11.39 -8.11
C ASN A 150 -2.26 12.45 -7.79
N ASN A 151 -2.49 12.76 -6.51
CA ASN A 151 -3.46 13.78 -6.12
C ASN A 151 -3.01 15.18 -6.55
N VAL A 152 -1.71 15.49 -6.41
CA VAL A 152 -1.16 16.77 -6.86
C VAL A 152 -1.13 16.87 -8.39
N ALA A 153 -0.77 15.79 -9.10
CA ALA A 153 -0.79 15.75 -10.56
C ALA A 153 -2.18 15.98 -11.15
N LYS A 154 -3.22 15.39 -10.53
CA LYS A 154 -4.61 15.61 -10.94
C LYS A 154 -5.07 17.04 -10.70
N ALA A 155 -4.58 17.69 -9.65
CA ALA A 155 -4.90 19.08 -9.36
C ALA A 155 -4.18 20.05 -10.30
N HIS A 156 -2.92 19.78 -10.63
CA HIS A 156 -2.06 20.70 -11.39
C HIS A 156 -1.99 20.44 -12.89
N GLY A 157 -2.59 19.40 -13.43
CA GLY A 157 -2.68 19.17 -14.88
C GLY A 157 -1.37 18.81 -15.60
N GLY A 158 -0.22 19.12 -15.01
CA GLY A 158 1.12 18.81 -15.49
C GLY A 158 1.63 17.41 -15.11
N PHE A 159 2.89 17.14 -15.45
CA PHE A 159 3.55 15.88 -15.17
C PHE A 159 4.17 15.88 -13.78
N SER A 160 3.96 14.79 -13.06
CA SER A 160 4.50 14.60 -11.72
C SER A 160 5.60 13.55 -11.73
N MET A 161 6.67 13.80 -11.01
CA MET A 161 7.88 13.02 -11.14
C MET A 161 8.45 12.70 -9.75
N PHE A 162 8.58 11.41 -9.38
CA PHE A 162 9.26 10.96 -8.14
C PHE A 162 10.67 10.36 -8.31
N ALA A 163 11.65 10.85 -7.56
CA ALA A 163 13.00 10.26 -7.43
C ALA A 163 13.12 9.60 -6.06
N GLY A 164 13.20 8.27 -6.07
CA GLY A 164 13.52 7.48 -4.89
C GLY A 164 15.03 7.27 -4.76
N VAL A 165 15.79 8.30 -4.38
CA VAL A 165 17.26 8.20 -4.22
C VAL A 165 17.63 7.20 -3.12
N ASP A 166 16.82 7.08 -2.07
CA ASP A 166 16.97 6.07 -1.02
C ASP A 166 15.81 5.06 -0.98
N GLU A 167 14.89 5.14 -1.94
CA GLU A 167 13.83 4.14 -2.09
C GLU A 167 14.27 3.09 -3.12
N CYS A 168 14.62 1.91 -2.62
CA CYS A 168 14.99 0.77 -3.47
C CYS A 168 13.80 -0.15 -3.77
N THR A 169 13.32 -0.22 -5.01
CA THR A 169 12.37 -1.27 -5.42
C THR A 169 13.08 -2.62 -5.48
N ARG A 170 12.46 -3.69 -4.93
CA ARG A 170 13.00 -5.07 -5.02
C ARG A 170 12.64 -5.77 -6.34
N GLU A 171 11.96 -5.08 -7.23
CA GLU A 171 11.62 -5.57 -8.56
C GLU A 171 12.21 -4.61 -9.58
N ASP A 172 12.75 -5.18 -10.65
CA ASP A 172 13.04 -4.48 -11.90
C ASP A 172 11.74 -3.78 -12.33
N VAL A 173 11.61 -2.49 -11.99
CA VAL A 173 10.67 -1.61 -12.68
C VAL A 173 11.30 -1.27 -14.03
N SER A 174 11.71 -2.29 -14.79
CA SER A 174 11.99 -2.15 -16.21
C SER A 174 10.64 -1.88 -16.86
N CYS A 175 10.31 -0.61 -17.09
CA CYS A 175 9.35 -0.15 -18.10
C CYS A 175 7.91 -0.74 -18.14
N ASN A 176 7.50 -1.59 -17.19
CA ASN A 176 6.39 -2.53 -17.46
C ASN A 176 4.99 -2.10 -17.03
N TYR A 177 4.72 -0.83 -16.70
CA TYR A 177 3.34 -0.35 -16.49
C TYR A 177 3.11 1.12 -16.92
N LEU A 178 3.56 1.49 -18.12
CA LEU A 178 3.07 2.69 -18.81
C LEU A 178 2.21 2.33 -20.04
N GLN A 179 1.44 1.24 -19.96
CA GLN A 179 0.29 1.05 -20.85
C GLN A 179 -0.90 1.81 -20.26
N GLY A 180 -0.92 3.13 -20.49
CA GLY A 180 -2.00 4.04 -20.14
C GLY A 180 -1.50 5.49 -20.00
N GLU A 181 -2.39 6.47 -20.20
CA GLU A 181 -2.15 7.93 -20.09
C GLU A 181 -1.80 8.38 -18.65
N SER A 182 -0.70 7.89 -18.11
CA SER A 182 -0.27 8.22 -16.75
C SER A 182 0.66 9.43 -16.75
N LYS A 183 0.21 10.56 -16.18
CA LYS A 183 1.00 11.80 -15.99
C LYS A 183 2.04 11.71 -14.86
N CYS A 184 2.58 10.52 -14.60
CA CYS A 184 3.47 10.27 -13.46
C CYS A 184 4.69 9.42 -13.86
N ALA A 185 5.90 9.94 -13.64
CA ALA A 185 7.15 9.22 -13.86
C ALA A 185 7.86 8.92 -12.53
N LEU A 186 8.10 7.64 -12.25
CA LEU A 186 8.78 7.18 -11.03
C LEU A 186 10.15 6.61 -11.40
N VAL A 187 11.21 7.09 -10.74
CA VAL A 187 12.59 6.63 -10.95
C VAL A 187 13.13 6.15 -9.61
N TYR A 188 13.61 4.91 -9.56
CA TYR A 188 14.11 4.24 -8.36
C TYR A 188 15.48 3.64 -8.60
N GLY A 189 16.28 3.53 -7.53
CA GLY A 189 17.53 2.78 -7.54
C GLY A 189 17.30 1.29 -7.36
N GLN A 190 18.21 0.47 -7.88
CA GLN A 190 18.12 -0.98 -7.68
C GLN A 190 18.48 -1.33 -6.24
N MET A 191 17.72 -2.28 -5.66
CA MET A 191 17.98 -2.71 -4.29
C MET A 191 19.36 -3.39 -4.19
N ASN A 192 20.15 -2.93 -3.21
CA ASN A 192 21.53 -3.35 -2.90
C ASN A 192 22.65 -2.67 -3.73
N GLU A 193 22.36 -1.58 -4.44
CA GLU A 193 23.41 -0.74 -5.02
C GLU A 193 24.11 0.14 -3.96
N PRO A 194 25.40 0.49 -4.16
CA PRO A 194 26.10 1.40 -3.26
C PRO A 194 25.46 2.79 -3.26
N PRO A 195 25.53 3.55 -2.15
CA PRO A 195 24.86 4.83 -2.01
C PRO A 195 25.23 5.85 -3.11
N GLY A 196 26.46 5.80 -3.63
CA GLY A 196 26.88 6.64 -4.75
C GLY A 196 26.19 6.30 -6.08
N ALA A 197 25.84 5.03 -6.33
CA ALA A 197 25.06 4.66 -7.51
C ALA A 197 23.60 5.12 -7.35
N CYS A 198 23.03 4.99 -6.14
CA CYS A 198 21.69 5.47 -5.85
C CYS A 198 21.56 7.01 -5.99
N ALA A 199 22.60 7.79 -5.69
CA ALA A 199 22.61 9.24 -5.93
C ALA A 199 22.39 9.62 -7.41
N ARG A 200 22.81 8.75 -8.36
CA ARG A 200 22.62 8.98 -9.81
C ARG A 200 21.16 8.87 -10.25
N VAL A 201 20.29 8.26 -9.45
CA VAL A 201 18.84 8.20 -9.69
C VAL A 201 18.25 9.60 -9.72
N GLY A 202 18.72 10.49 -8.82
CA GLY A 202 18.29 11.89 -8.79
C GLY A 202 18.68 12.63 -10.08
N LEU A 203 19.92 12.44 -10.54
CA LEU A 203 20.42 13.07 -11.77
C LEU A 203 19.69 12.57 -13.03
N THR A 204 19.49 11.25 -13.13
CA THR A 204 18.71 10.64 -14.22
C THR A 204 17.32 11.25 -14.32
N LYS A 205 16.71 11.49 -13.15
CA LYS A 205 15.40 12.10 -13.09
C LYS A 205 15.41 13.58 -13.48
N LEU A 206 16.46 14.31 -13.15
CA LEU A 206 16.60 15.71 -13.53
C LEU A 206 16.62 15.85 -15.07
N ILE A 207 17.34 14.98 -15.75
CA ILE A 207 17.39 14.93 -17.23
C ILE A 207 16.00 14.67 -17.81
N VAL A 208 15.24 13.73 -17.23
CA VAL A 208 13.87 13.46 -17.66
C VAL A 208 12.99 14.70 -17.44
N ALA A 209 13.10 15.36 -16.29
CA ALA A 209 12.35 16.57 -15.99
C ALA A 209 12.67 17.73 -16.96
N GLU A 210 13.95 17.91 -17.30
CA GLU A 210 14.39 18.90 -18.29
C GLU A 210 13.83 18.60 -19.67
N HIS A 211 13.79 17.33 -20.09
CA HIS A 211 13.20 16.96 -21.38
C HIS A 211 11.72 17.34 -21.47
N PHE A 212 10.92 17.02 -20.44
CA PHE A 212 9.49 17.35 -20.42
C PHE A 212 9.23 18.87 -20.30
N ARG A 213 10.12 19.61 -19.64
CA ARG A 213 10.04 21.08 -19.53
C ARG A 213 10.45 21.78 -20.82
N ASP A 214 11.60 21.40 -21.38
CA ASP A 214 12.26 22.15 -22.46
C ASP A 214 11.85 21.67 -23.85
N THR A 215 11.61 20.37 -24.04
CA THR A 215 11.21 19.81 -25.34
C THR A 215 9.69 19.75 -25.49
N GLU A 216 8.98 19.27 -24.46
CA GLU A 216 7.52 19.13 -24.51
C GLU A 216 6.76 20.35 -23.97
N GLY A 217 7.45 21.32 -23.37
CA GLY A 217 6.84 22.56 -22.87
C GLY A 217 5.82 22.35 -21.75
N GLN A 218 5.94 21.26 -20.98
CA GLN A 218 4.97 20.90 -19.95
C GLN A 218 5.45 21.29 -18.55
N ASP A 219 4.50 21.63 -17.68
CA ASP A 219 4.79 21.87 -16.28
C ASP A 219 5.15 20.56 -15.57
N VAL A 220 6.34 20.56 -14.94
CA VAL A 220 6.89 19.39 -14.24
C VAL A 220 6.96 19.66 -12.75
N LEU A 221 6.32 18.79 -11.96
CA LEU A 221 6.47 18.76 -10.51
C LEU A 221 7.45 17.66 -10.11
N LEU A 222 8.62 18.06 -9.63
CA LEU A 222 9.69 17.16 -9.22
C LEU A 222 9.68 16.92 -7.70
N PHE A 223 9.59 15.66 -7.30
CA PHE A 223 9.76 15.19 -5.94
C PHE A 223 11.03 14.37 -5.84
N ILE A 224 11.88 14.69 -4.87
CA ILE A 224 13.10 13.95 -4.56
C ILE A 224 13.04 13.53 -3.10
N ASP A 225 13.06 12.23 -2.85
CA ASP A 225 13.13 11.69 -1.49
C ASP A 225 14.58 11.44 -1.08
N ASN A 226 14.90 11.86 0.15
CA ASN A 226 16.17 11.64 0.83
C ASN A 226 17.44 12.15 0.10
N ILE A 227 17.51 13.47 -0.11
CA ILE A 227 18.66 14.16 -0.75
C ILE A 227 19.96 14.03 0.06
N PHE A 228 19.89 13.89 1.38
CA PHE A 228 21.05 13.97 2.29
C PHE A 228 21.67 12.62 2.65
N ARG A 229 21.81 11.70 1.69
CA ARG A 229 22.60 10.50 1.93
C ARG A 229 24.06 10.78 1.58
N PHE A 230 24.83 11.18 2.58
CA PHE A 230 26.28 11.36 2.46
C PHE A 230 26.91 10.12 1.82
N THR A 231 27.67 10.32 0.75
CA THR A 231 28.61 9.34 0.22
C THR A 231 29.71 9.15 1.28
N GLN A 232 29.53 8.17 2.17
CA GLN A 232 30.63 7.60 2.96
C GLN A 232 31.22 6.41 2.20
#